data_AF-A0A834ISG2-F1
#
_entry.id   AF-A0A834ISG2-F1
#
_cell.length_a   1.000
_cell.length_b   1.000
_cell.length_c   1.000
_cell.angle_alpha   90.00
_cell.angle_beta   90.00
_cell.angle_gamma   90.00
#
_symmetry.space_group_name_H-M   'P 1'
#
loop_
_entity.id
_entity.type
_entity.pdbx_description
1 polymer ?
#
loop_
_entity_poly.entity_id
_entity_poly.type
_entity_poly.pdbx_seq_one_letter_code
_entity_poly.pdbx_strand_id
1 'polypeptide(L)'
;MNRLIPLLGWRNVQRCFSSVAASEAISSESETDKLIKTLELEVRGNDPAVLKSFCKFAVTAGNHFGLESKTWNLRKPTNERFTVLKSVHIYKKHRVQYEIRTYFSFVQYSLLTGSTADTLLEYVERNLPEGVALKATKVEVQQMPDHIKSS
;
A
#
# COMPACT_ATOMS: atom_id res chain seq x y z
N MET A 1 -17.14 -62.91 -20.88
CA MET A 1 -17.03 -61.66 -21.68
C MET A 1 -16.20 -60.68 -20.87
N ASN A 2 -14.89 -60.69 -21.05
CA ASN A 2 -13.95 -59.84 -20.33
C ASN A 2 -13.81 -58.51 -21.08
N ARG A 3 -14.16 -57.38 -20.43
CA ARG A 3 -13.72 -56.06 -20.89
C ARG A 3 -12.59 -55.58 -19.99
N LEU A 4 -11.38 -55.60 -20.55
CA LEU A 4 -10.21 -54.94 -20.01
C LEU A 4 -10.47 -53.42 -19.96
N ILE A 5 -10.24 -52.82 -18.80
CA ILE A 5 -10.21 -51.37 -18.61
C ILE A 5 -8.74 -50.94 -18.73
N PRO A 6 -8.37 -49.97 -19.59
CA PRO A 6 -7.01 -49.46 -19.58
C PRO A 6 -6.86 -48.47 -18.41
N LEU A 7 -5.85 -48.71 -17.57
CA LEU A 7 -5.38 -47.75 -16.58
C LEU A 7 -4.86 -46.51 -17.33
N LEU A 8 -5.61 -45.41 -17.27
CA LEU A 8 -5.10 -44.09 -17.63
C LEU A 8 -4.03 -43.70 -16.60
N GLY A 9 -2.78 -43.93 -16.95
CA GLY A 9 -1.64 -43.33 -16.27
C GLY A 9 -1.70 -41.82 -16.45
N TRP A 10 -2.10 -41.11 -15.40
CA TRP A 10 -1.86 -39.68 -15.32
C TRP A 10 -0.38 -39.43 -15.10
N ARG A 11 0.22 -38.83 -16.13
CA ARG A 11 1.58 -38.32 -16.16
C ARG A 11 1.83 -37.52 -14.88
N ASN A 12 2.95 -37.84 -14.21
CA ASN A 12 3.55 -36.99 -13.20
C ASN A 12 3.58 -35.55 -13.72
N VAL A 13 2.75 -34.68 -13.14
CA VAL A 13 2.97 -33.24 -13.22
C VAL A 13 4.17 -32.98 -12.33
N GLN A 14 5.34 -33.01 -12.94
CA GLN A 14 6.56 -32.55 -12.29
C GLN A 14 6.35 -31.05 -12.02
N ARG A 15 6.11 -30.69 -10.76
CA ARG A 15 6.17 -29.31 -10.30
C ARG A 15 7.60 -28.84 -10.59
N CYS A 16 7.78 -28.14 -11.71
CA CYS A 16 8.96 -27.35 -11.93
C CYS A 16 8.90 -26.20 -10.90
N PHE A 17 9.63 -26.34 -9.80
CA PHE A 17 10.07 -25.18 -9.04
C PHE A 17 10.95 -24.39 -10.00
N SER A 18 10.51 -23.19 -10.39
CA SER A 18 11.38 -22.24 -11.07
C SER A 18 12.54 -21.94 -10.12
N SER A 19 13.72 -22.44 -10.46
CA SER A 19 14.98 -21.96 -9.88
C SER A 19 15.03 -20.45 -10.07
N VAL A 20 15.24 -19.71 -8.97
CA VAL A 20 15.58 -18.29 -8.99
C VAL A 20 16.63 -18.08 -10.07
N ALA A 21 16.26 -17.35 -11.13
CA ALA A 21 17.16 -17.03 -12.20
C ALA A 21 18.34 -16.24 -11.60
N ALA A 22 19.54 -16.71 -11.92
CA ALA A 22 20.79 -16.14 -11.50
C ALA A 22 20.81 -14.62 -11.74
N SER A 23 21.28 -13.91 -10.74
CA SER A 23 21.59 -12.48 -10.76
C SER A 23 22.33 -12.10 -12.05
N GLU A 24 21.68 -11.32 -12.89
CA GLU A 24 22.37 -10.57 -13.94
C GLU A 24 23.35 -9.62 -13.24
N ALA A 25 24.61 -9.69 -13.67
CA ALA A 25 25.68 -8.84 -13.18
C ALA A 25 25.35 -7.37 -13.51
N ILE A 26 24.94 -6.61 -12.49
CA ILE A 26 24.72 -5.17 -12.59
C ILE A 26 26.10 -4.53 -12.76
N SER A 27 26.33 -3.98 -13.95
CA SER A 27 27.43 -3.08 -14.24
C SER A 27 27.43 -1.93 -13.22
N SER A 28 28.44 -1.91 -12.36
CA SER A 28 28.61 -0.95 -11.27
C SER A 28 29.03 0.43 -11.79
N GLU A 29 28.14 1.12 -12.47
CA GLU A 29 28.03 2.56 -12.27
C GLU A 29 27.12 2.69 -11.05
N SER A 30 27.71 2.84 -9.86
CA SER A 30 26.94 2.93 -8.62
C SER A 30 26.18 4.25 -8.59
N GLU A 31 24.99 4.27 -9.18
CA GLU A 31 24.04 5.36 -9.03
C GLU A 31 23.89 5.68 -7.54
N THR A 32 24.11 6.93 -7.17
CA THR A 32 23.95 7.39 -5.79
C THR A 32 22.51 7.21 -5.35
N ASP A 33 22.29 6.71 -4.12
CA ASP A 33 20.94 6.53 -3.59
C ASP A 33 20.21 7.87 -3.48
N LYS A 34 18.90 7.84 -3.72
CA LYS A 34 18.02 9.00 -3.61
C LYS A 34 17.82 9.31 -2.12
N LEU A 35 17.88 10.59 -1.76
CA LEU A 35 17.59 11.02 -0.39
C LEU A 35 16.15 11.50 -0.30
N ILE A 36 15.41 11.00 0.69
CA ILE A 36 14.02 11.38 0.95
C ILE A 36 14.00 12.15 2.27
N LYS A 37 13.60 13.42 2.20
CA LYS A 37 13.44 14.27 3.38
C LYS A 37 12.31 13.74 4.27
N THR A 38 11.19 13.45 3.62
CA THR A 38 9.96 13.06 4.27
C THR A 38 9.21 12.03 3.41
N LEU A 39 8.75 10.95 4.05
CA LEU A 39 7.80 10.01 3.47
C LEU A 39 6.49 10.10 4.27
N GLU A 40 5.43 10.54 3.59
CA GLU A 40 4.09 10.65 4.17
C GLU A 40 3.20 9.51 3.67
N LEU A 41 2.69 8.71 4.59
CA LEU A 41 1.69 7.70 4.35
C LEU A 41 0.32 8.23 4.77
N GLU A 42 -0.55 8.43 3.78
CA GLU A 42 -1.95 8.72 4.01
C GLU A 42 -2.75 7.42 3.89
N VAL A 43 -3.32 6.98 5.01
CA VAL A 43 -4.11 5.76 5.12
C VAL A 43 -5.59 6.14 5.24
N ARG A 44 -6.41 5.60 4.32
CA ARG A 44 -7.85 5.85 4.25
C ARG A 44 -8.62 4.56 4.43
N GLY A 45 -9.71 4.59 5.17
CA GLY A 45 -10.55 3.40 5.34
C GLY A 45 -11.87 3.70 6.01
N ASN A 46 -12.75 2.69 6.03
CA ASN A 46 -14.10 2.83 6.55
C ASN A 46 -14.18 2.55 8.05
N ASP A 47 -13.30 1.69 8.58
CA ASP A 47 -13.27 1.34 10.00
C ASP A 47 -12.10 2.05 10.72
N PRO A 48 -12.38 2.94 11.70
CA PRO A 48 -11.33 3.61 12.45
C PRO A 48 -10.50 2.67 13.34
N ALA A 49 -11.03 1.52 13.77
CA ALA A 49 -10.29 0.57 14.59
C ALA A 49 -9.16 -0.09 13.79
N VAL A 50 -9.45 -0.47 12.54
CA VAL A 50 -8.46 -1.03 11.60
C VAL A 50 -7.39 0.00 11.26
N LEU A 51 -7.76 1.26 11.03
CA LEU A 51 -6.77 2.31 10.78
C LEU A 51 -5.84 2.53 11.98
N LYS A 52 -6.39 2.51 13.20
CA LYS A 52 -5.60 2.66 14.42
C LYS A 52 -4.60 1.52 14.61
N SER A 53 -5.02 0.27 14.37
CA SER A 53 -4.11 -0.88 14.47
C SER A 53 -3.03 -0.83 13.38
N PHE A 54 -3.39 -0.46 12.16
CA PHE A 54 -2.45 -0.34 11.04
C PHE A 54 -1.43 0.79 11.25
N CYS A 55 -1.85 1.96 11.75
CA CYS A 55 -0.92 3.02 12.13
C CYS A 55 0.06 2.57 13.22
N LYS A 56 -0.41 1.81 14.21
CA LYS A 56 0.48 1.24 15.23
C LYS A 56 1.50 0.28 14.62
N PHE A 57 1.07 -0.57 13.68
CA PHE A 57 1.95 -1.46 12.93
C PHE A 57 3.02 -0.68 12.15
N ALA A 58 2.62 0.35 11.40
CA ALA A 58 3.53 1.19 10.62
C ALA A 58 4.57 1.88 11.52
N VAL A 59 4.14 2.52 12.62
CA VAL A 59 5.03 3.12 13.62
C VAL A 59 6.01 2.10 14.19
N THR A 60 5.55 0.89 14.51
CA THR A 60 6.41 -0.18 15.05
C THR A 60 7.45 -0.62 14.03
N ALA A 61 7.06 -0.78 12.76
CA ALA A 61 7.99 -1.10 11.67
C ALA A 61 9.05 0.00 11.53
N GLY A 62 8.65 1.27 11.47
CA GLY A 62 9.57 2.41 11.40
C GLY A 62 10.58 2.44 12.56
N ASN A 63 10.12 2.13 13.78
CA ASN A 63 11.00 2.05 14.95
C ASN A 63 12.07 0.93 14.80
N HIS A 64 11.73 -0.21 14.20
CA HIS A 64 12.69 -1.29 13.93
C HIS A 64 13.72 -0.91 12.85
N PHE A 65 13.34 -0.08 11.89
CA PHE A 65 14.28 0.52 10.93
C PHE A 65 15.12 1.66 11.53
N GLY A 66 14.87 2.05 12.79
CA GLY A 66 15.56 3.16 13.45
C GLY A 66 15.12 4.54 12.96
N LEU A 67 13.90 4.65 12.43
CA LEU A 67 13.36 5.89 11.87
C LEU A 67 12.48 6.62 12.89
N GLU A 68 12.55 7.94 12.91
CA GLU A 68 11.60 8.76 13.65
C GLU A 68 10.25 8.82 12.93
N SER A 69 9.18 8.46 13.64
CA SER A 69 7.82 8.43 13.10
C SER A 69 6.91 9.43 13.82
N LYS A 70 6.10 10.14 13.05
CA LYS A 70 5.03 11.03 13.53
C LYS A 70 3.70 10.49 13.03
N THR A 71 2.66 10.56 13.86
CA THR A 71 1.33 10.06 13.50
C THR A 71 0.25 11.04 13.96
N TRP A 72 -0.72 11.28 13.09
CA TRP A 72 -1.89 12.09 13.42
C TRP A 72 -3.10 11.64 12.61
N ASN A 73 -4.28 11.91 13.15
CA ASN A 73 -5.54 11.53 12.52
C ASN A 73 -6.40 12.78 12.29
N LEU A 74 -7.24 12.74 11.25
CA LEU A 74 -8.22 13.80 11.06
C LEU A 74 -9.30 13.70 12.14
N ARG A 75 -9.65 14.83 12.77
CA ARG A 75 -10.62 14.88 13.87
C ARG A 75 -12.00 14.34 13.47
N LYS A 76 -12.42 14.56 12.23
CA LYS A 76 -13.72 14.12 11.71
C LYS A 76 -13.52 13.31 10.42
N PRO A 77 -14.29 12.25 10.20
CA PRO A 77 -14.31 11.56 8.91
C PRO A 77 -14.94 12.45 7.82
N THR A 78 -14.59 12.16 6.58
CA THR A 78 -15.31 12.66 5.41
C THR A 78 -16.56 11.81 5.23
N ASN A 79 -17.73 12.45 5.25
CA ASN A 79 -19.02 11.79 5.13
C ASN A 79 -19.68 12.15 3.80
N GLU A 80 -19.93 11.14 2.98
CA GLU A 80 -20.67 11.28 1.72
C GLU A 80 -22.06 10.67 1.88
N ARG A 81 -23.10 11.42 1.55
CA ARG A 81 -24.50 10.99 1.76
C ARG A 81 -25.28 10.97 0.46
N PHE A 82 -25.92 9.85 0.19
CA PHE A 82 -26.75 9.64 -0.99
C PHE A 82 -28.17 9.29 -0.58
N THR A 83 -29.16 9.88 -1.24
CA THR A 83 -30.58 9.57 -0.97
C THR A 83 -31.21 8.95 -2.19
N VAL A 84 -31.65 7.70 -2.05
CA VAL A 84 -32.23 6.91 -3.14
C VAL A 84 -33.68 6.58 -2.80
N LEU A 85 -34.49 6.32 -3.82
CA LEU A 85 -35.85 5.81 -3.61
C LEU A 85 -35.78 4.44 -2.93
N LYS A 86 -36.68 4.20 -1.98
CA LYS A 86 -36.78 2.88 -1.33
C LYS A 86 -37.37 1.84 -2.27
N SER A 87 -38.35 2.25 -3.08
CA SER A 87 -38.98 1.40 -4.10
C SER A 87 -38.25 1.50 -5.43
N VAL A 88 -38.29 0.43 -6.21
CA VAL A 88 -37.77 0.42 -7.58
C VAL A 88 -38.55 1.37 -8.50
N HIS A 89 -39.87 1.53 -8.32
CA HIS A 89 -40.72 2.32 -9.23
C HIS A 89 -41.77 3.20 -8.50
N ILE A 90 -42.08 4.37 -9.10
CA ILE A 90 -43.14 5.37 -8.78
C ILE A 90 -43.12 6.05 -7.39
N TYR A 91 -42.78 5.35 -6.30
CA TYR A 91 -42.97 5.91 -4.96
C TYR A 91 -41.86 6.89 -4.53
N LYS A 92 -42.01 8.17 -4.92
CA LYS A 92 -41.05 9.25 -4.61
C LYS A 92 -40.92 9.58 -3.11
N LYS A 93 -42.02 9.46 -2.35
CA LYS A 93 -42.10 9.90 -0.93
C LYS A 93 -41.23 9.05 0.00
N HIS A 94 -41.04 7.76 -0.30
CA HIS A 94 -40.25 6.86 0.54
C HIS A 94 -38.80 6.80 0.05
N ARG A 95 -37.87 7.28 0.87
CA ARG A 95 -36.44 7.37 0.54
C ARG A 95 -35.60 6.68 1.60
N VAL A 96 -34.44 6.16 1.17
CA VAL A 96 -33.39 5.61 2.03
C VAL A 96 -32.17 6.51 1.90
N GLN A 97 -31.52 6.79 3.03
CA GLN A 97 -30.27 7.54 3.06
C GLN A 97 -29.13 6.56 3.28
N TYR A 98 -28.16 6.58 2.38
CA TYR A 98 -26.89 5.88 2.51
C TYR A 98 -25.82 6.89 2.89
N GLU A 99 -24.87 6.47 3.74
CA GLU A 99 -23.71 7.26 4.12
C GLU A 99 -22.45 6.41 3.97
N ILE A 100 -21.43 6.98 3.31
CA ILE A 100 -20.08 6.42 3.25
C ILE A 100 -19.23 7.30 4.16
N ARG A 101 -18.53 6.68 5.11
CA ARG A 101 -17.63 7.36 6.04
C ARG A 101 -16.20 6.96 5.73
N THR A 102 -15.38 7.94 5.42
CA THR A 102 -13.94 7.73 5.15
C THR A 102 -13.15 8.40 6.26
N TYR A 103 -12.42 7.58 7.01
CA TYR A 103 -11.49 8.01 8.04
C TYR A 103 -10.10 8.14 7.46
N PHE A 104 -9.32 9.08 7.99
CA PHE A 104 -7.97 9.39 7.52
C PHE A 104 -7.01 9.32 8.69
N SER A 105 -5.93 8.58 8.49
CA SER A 105 -4.80 8.51 9.43
C SER A 105 -3.51 8.72 8.66
N PHE A 106 -2.57 9.43 9.26
CA PHE A 106 -1.32 9.82 8.63
C PHE A 106 -0.15 9.29 9.44
N VAL A 107 0.84 8.72 8.75
CA VAL A 107 2.12 8.33 9.33
C VAL A 107 3.23 8.98 8.50
N GLN A 108 4.13 9.68 9.16
CA GLN A 108 5.23 10.39 8.52
C GLN A 108 6.55 9.88 9.06
N TYR A 109 7.45 9.52 8.16
CA TYR A 109 8.84 9.23 8.49
C TYR A 109 9.74 10.34 7.95
N SER A 110 10.78 10.67 8.70
CA SER A 110 11.77 11.69 8.32
C SER A 110 13.14 11.08 8.08
N LEU A 111 13.89 11.68 7.15
CA LEU A 111 15.31 11.38 6.87
C LEU A 111 15.57 9.93 6.45
N LEU A 112 15.18 9.58 5.23
CA LEU A 112 15.33 8.22 4.69
C LEU A 112 16.21 8.21 3.45
N THR A 113 16.80 7.05 3.14
CA THR A 113 17.34 6.76 1.81
C THR A 113 16.28 6.10 0.92
N GLY A 114 16.48 6.10 -0.40
CA GLY A 114 15.55 5.54 -1.37
C GLY A 114 15.37 4.04 -1.18
N SER A 115 16.48 3.31 -1.07
CA SER A 115 16.49 1.88 -0.75
C SER A 115 15.73 1.52 0.53
N THR A 116 15.93 2.29 1.60
CA THR A 116 15.23 2.10 2.89
C THR A 116 13.73 2.39 2.74
N ALA A 117 13.37 3.45 2.02
CA ALA A 117 11.97 3.78 1.77
C ALA A 117 11.25 2.70 0.95
N ASP A 118 11.91 2.15 -0.06
CA ASP A 118 11.31 1.12 -0.91
C ASP A 118 11.13 -0.20 -0.17
N THR A 119 12.11 -0.64 0.62
CA THR A 119 11.97 -1.82 1.49
C THR A 119 10.90 -1.66 2.57
N LEU A 120 10.80 -0.47 3.17
CA LEU A 120 9.73 -0.16 4.12
C LEU A 120 8.36 -0.20 3.44
N LEU A 121 8.22 0.45 2.28
CA LEU A 121 6.98 0.48 1.52
C LEU A 121 6.54 -0.90 1.08
N GLU A 122 7.46 -1.75 0.62
CA GLU A 122 7.19 -3.13 0.28
C GLU A 122 6.59 -3.89 1.47
N TYR A 123 7.15 -3.72 2.67
CA TYR A 123 6.63 -4.37 3.87
C TYR A 123 5.26 -3.83 4.29
N VAL A 124 5.04 -2.52 4.16
CA VAL A 124 3.74 -1.89 4.48
C VAL A 124 2.65 -2.30 3.49
N GLU A 125 2.95 -2.29 2.20
CA GLU A 125 2.00 -2.62 1.13
C GLU A 125 1.59 -4.10 1.15
N ARG A 126 2.54 -5.00 1.44
CA ARG A 126 2.23 -6.44 1.58
C ARG A 126 1.27 -6.76 2.72
N ASN A 127 1.28 -5.93 3.76
CA ASN A 127 0.45 -6.11 4.95
C ASN A 127 -0.75 -5.16 4.97
N LEU A 128 -1.11 -4.54 3.84
CA LEU A 128 -2.23 -3.61 3.76
C LEU A 128 -3.56 -4.37 3.94
N PRO A 129 -4.39 -4.01 4.93
CA PRO A 129 -5.65 -4.70 5.19
C PRO A 129 -6.71 -4.38 4.14
N GLU A 130 -7.71 -5.26 4.03
CA GLU A 130 -8.82 -5.09 3.10
C GLU A 130 -9.64 -3.84 3.41
N GLY A 131 -10.12 -3.16 2.37
CA GLY A 131 -10.92 -1.94 2.52
C GLY A 131 -10.14 -0.73 3.03
N VAL A 132 -8.80 -0.81 3.04
CA VAL A 132 -7.91 0.31 3.35
C VAL A 132 -7.14 0.71 2.08
N ALA A 133 -7.14 2.00 1.78
CA ALA A 133 -6.35 2.58 0.71
C ALA A 133 -5.12 3.30 1.28
N LEU A 134 -3.98 3.10 0.64
CA LEU A 134 -2.72 3.74 1.00
C LEU A 134 -2.31 4.72 -0.10
N LYS A 135 -1.93 5.93 0.28
CA LYS A 135 -1.25 6.89 -0.60
C LYS A 135 0.09 7.26 0.02
N ALA A 136 1.17 6.91 -0.65
CA ALA A 136 2.53 7.30 -0.27
C ALA A 136 2.95 8.56 -1.03
N THR A 137 3.40 9.58 -0.31
CA THR A 137 3.97 10.80 -0.86
C THR A 137 5.43 10.90 -0.45
N LYS A 138 6.34 10.86 -1.44
CA LYS A 138 7.79 10.94 -1.24
C LYS A 138 8.25 12.37 -1.52
N VAL A 139 8.97 12.97 -0.58
CA VAL A 139 9.61 14.28 -0.75
C VAL A 139 11.11 14.06 -0.91
N GLU A 140 11.58 14.07 -2.14
CA GLU A 140 13.00 13.87 -2.48
C GLU A 140 13.83 15.13 -2.21
N VAL A 141 15.08 14.92 -1.80
CA VAL A 141 16.11 15.96 -1.68
C VAL A 141 16.94 15.93 -2.96
N GLN A 142 16.88 17.02 -3.71
CA GLN A 142 17.65 17.19 -4.94
C GLN A 142 18.61 18.37 -4.79
N GLN A 143 19.77 18.26 -5.43
CA GLN A 143 20.69 19.37 -5.53
C GLN A 143 20.16 20.41 -6.52
N MET A 144 20.64 21.65 -6.40
CA MET A 144 20.30 22.68 -7.36
C MET A 144 20.79 22.26 -8.76
N PRO A 145 19.95 22.39 -9.80
CA PRO A 145 20.36 22.06 -11.16
C PRO A 145 21.55 22.89 -11.63
N ASP A 146 22.41 22.30 -12.46
CA ASP A 146 23.67 22.92 -12.88
C ASP A 146 23.48 24.23 -13.65
N HIS A 147 22.38 24.36 -14.39
CA HIS A 147 22.04 25.54 -15.17
C HIS A 147 21.64 26.76 -14.33
N ILE A 148 21.40 26.60 -13.02
CA ILE A 148 21.04 27.69 -12.10
C ILE A 148 22.24 28.14 -11.27
N LYS A 149 23.30 27.34 -11.20
CA LYS A 149 24.51 27.67 -10.43
C LYS A 149 25.25 28.81 -11.14
N SER A 150 25.07 30.06 -10.68
CA SER A 150 25.94 31.16 -11.07
C SER A 150 27.34 30.84 -10.55
N SER A 151 28.30 30.75 -11.46
CA SER A 151 29.73 30.50 -11.23
C SER A 151 30.33 31.34 -10.12
#